data_AF-M8CNN3-F1
#
_entry.id   AF-M8CNN3-F1
#
_cell.length_a   1.000
_cell.length_b   1.000
_cell.length_c   1.000
_cell.angle_alpha   90.00
_cell.angle_beta   90.00
_cell.angle_gamma   90.00
#
_symmetry.space_group_name_H-M   'P 1'
#
loop_
_entity.id
_entity.type
_entity.pdbx_description
1 polymer ?
#
loop_
_entity_poly.entity_id
_entity_poly.type
_entity_poly.pdbx_seq_one_letter_code
_entity_poly.pdbx_strand_id
1 'polypeptide(L)'
;MGVAGGDGSTKPPAAAMDVESSTAVVAQPTSVLRSVLLSYAYVAVWISLSFTVIVYNKYILDPKMYDWPFPISLTMIHMAFCASLAAALVRVFRFVDLPVDPPMTPSLYVATVVPIGALYALSLWFSNSAYIYLSVSFIQMLKALMPVAVYSLAIAFRTETFRRASMLNMLGISAGVAVAAFGEARFDVFGVTLQLAAVAAEATRLVLIQILLTSRGIKLNPITSLYYIAPCCLLFLTVPWTFVELPRLQAASAAGIVRPDVVVFGTNSLCAFALNLAVFLLVGKTSALTMNVAGVVKDWLLIAFSWSVIQDTVTPVNLAGYAIAFLGVAYYNHAKLQALKAKEAERKEDAEAGTNGGATDGRIYQRGSAHHIHHEMSDDDRIPECEYCYGDRGLCDREPHLQNGSLFLILKNTRKVVDRTYYNYGSKLNCEEKGYLVSFIHDVETFTTNHSMNPNFSGYVPLVHELHDGNFIAKNYDFVNDGNFIAYILLT
;
A
#
# COMPACT_ATOMS: atom_id res chain seq x y z
N MET A 1 -3.61 98.59 17.11
CA MET A 1 -3.12 98.02 15.84
C MET A 1 -3.87 96.71 15.66
N GLY A 2 -4.78 96.45 14.75
CA GLY A 2 -5.27 97.12 13.55
C GLY A 2 -5.75 95.99 12.61
N VAL A 3 -7.05 96.01 12.25
CA VAL A 3 -7.65 95.51 10.98
C VAL A 3 -7.68 93.97 10.79
N ALA A 4 -8.84 93.29 10.86
CA ALA A 4 -9.85 93.02 9.80
C ALA A 4 -9.29 92.22 8.58
N GLY A 5 -9.96 91.25 7.96
CA GLY A 5 -11.29 90.67 8.08
C GLY A 5 -11.59 89.75 6.88
N GLY A 6 -12.62 88.90 7.01
CA GLY A 6 -13.48 88.36 5.95
C GLY A 6 -13.05 87.08 5.23
N ASP A 7 -13.96 86.24 4.71
CA ASP A 7 -15.39 86.03 4.95
C ASP A 7 -15.79 84.73 4.22
N GLY A 8 -16.84 84.06 4.69
CA GLY A 8 -17.78 83.25 3.88
C GLY A 8 -17.35 81.96 3.16
N SER A 9 -17.96 80.84 3.58
CA SER A 9 -18.97 80.10 2.78
C SER A 9 -18.79 78.57 2.64
N THR A 10 -19.92 77.86 2.81
CA THR A 10 -20.33 76.53 2.28
C THR A 10 -19.94 75.20 2.98
N LYS A 11 -20.98 74.49 3.46
CA LYS A 11 -21.14 73.00 3.62
C LYS A 11 -21.22 72.33 2.21
N PRO A 12 -21.27 70.99 1.94
CA PRO A 12 -21.27 69.73 2.74
C PRO A 12 -20.38 68.61 2.06
N PRO A 13 -20.68 67.27 1.93
CA PRO A 13 -21.34 66.24 2.75
C PRO A 13 -20.49 64.93 2.98
N ALA A 14 -21.14 63.93 3.57
CA ALA A 14 -20.74 62.54 3.89
C ALA A 14 -19.84 61.76 2.91
N ALA A 15 -18.88 61.01 3.47
CA ALA A 15 -18.15 59.94 2.78
C ALA A 15 -18.65 58.56 3.25
N ALA A 16 -18.88 57.70 2.26
CA ALA A 16 -19.52 56.40 2.35
C ALA A 16 -18.66 55.32 3.03
N MET A 17 -19.34 54.33 3.62
CA MET A 17 -18.79 53.05 4.07
C MET A 17 -18.36 52.24 2.84
N ASP A 18 -17.07 51.90 2.76
CA ASP A 18 -16.59 50.86 1.86
C ASP A 18 -16.76 49.48 2.49
N VAL A 19 -17.43 48.61 1.73
CA VAL A 19 -17.76 47.22 2.05
C VAL A 19 -16.49 46.37 2.01
N GLU A 20 -16.15 45.75 3.13
CA GLU A 20 -15.06 44.78 3.27
C GLU A 20 -15.44 43.47 2.55
N SER A 21 -15.01 43.33 1.30
CA SER A 21 -15.10 42.08 0.54
C SER A 21 -13.95 41.17 0.95
N SER A 22 -14.26 40.11 1.72
CA SER A 22 -13.36 38.99 1.99
C SER A 22 -12.96 38.30 0.69
N THR A 23 -11.80 38.65 0.15
CA THR A 23 -11.10 37.86 -0.87
C THR A 23 -10.54 36.61 -0.21
N ALA A 24 -11.11 35.46 -0.59
CA ALA A 24 -10.54 34.15 -0.31
C ALA A 24 -9.07 34.13 -0.73
N VAL A 25 -8.18 33.83 0.22
CA VAL A 25 -6.74 33.64 -0.02
C VAL A 25 -6.58 32.37 -0.86
N VAL A 26 -6.40 32.54 -2.17
CA VAL A 26 -5.99 31.47 -3.08
C VAL A 26 -4.59 31.02 -2.70
N ALA A 27 -4.44 29.77 -2.27
CA ALA A 27 -3.14 29.17 -1.98
C ALA A 27 -2.21 29.18 -3.22
N GLN A 28 -0.96 29.59 -3.02
CA GLN A 28 0.00 29.98 -4.05
C GLN A 28 0.49 28.86 -5.01
N PRO A 29 0.64 29.14 -6.34
CA PRO A 29 1.15 28.19 -7.35
C PRO A 29 2.65 27.79 -7.19
N THR A 30 3.44 28.57 -6.44
CA THR A 30 4.86 28.31 -6.18
C THR A 30 5.10 27.06 -5.33
N SER A 31 4.17 26.72 -4.44
CA SER A 31 4.24 25.54 -3.57
C SER A 31 4.06 24.21 -4.32
N VAL A 32 3.16 24.21 -5.33
CA VAL A 32 2.88 23.04 -6.17
C VAL A 32 4.05 22.76 -7.10
N LEU A 33 4.59 23.79 -7.77
CA LEU A 33 5.75 23.64 -8.65
C LEU A 33 6.96 23.08 -7.89
N ARG A 34 7.24 23.60 -6.69
CA ARG A 34 8.33 23.09 -5.84
C ARG A 34 8.14 21.61 -5.48
N SER A 35 6.92 21.20 -5.16
CA SER A 35 6.59 19.81 -4.82
C SER A 35 6.72 18.87 -6.02
N VAL A 36 6.32 19.32 -7.20
CA VAL A 36 6.49 18.57 -8.47
C VAL A 36 7.96 18.44 -8.83
N LEU A 37 8.74 19.52 -8.77
CA LEU A 37 10.18 19.52 -9.05
C LEU A 37 10.93 18.60 -8.08
N LEU A 38 10.61 18.66 -6.78
CA LEU A 38 11.20 17.79 -5.77
C LEU A 38 10.87 16.31 -6.03
N SER A 39 9.65 16.01 -6.48
CA SER A 39 9.24 14.64 -6.83
C SER A 39 10.01 14.12 -8.05
N TYR A 40 10.16 14.93 -9.10
CA TYR A 40 10.98 14.58 -10.26
C TYR A 40 12.45 14.44 -9.90
N ALA A 41 12.98 15.26 -8.98
CA ALA A 41 14.33 15.12 -8.49
C ALA A 41 14.56 13.78 -7.77
N TYR A 42 13.63 13.33 -6.92
CA TYR A 42 13.72 12.00 -6.29
C TYR A 42 13.67 10.86 -7.32
N VAL A 43 12.80 10.97 -8.33
CA VAL A 43 12.74 10.00 -9.44
C VAL A 43 14.07 9.96 -10.18
N ALA A 44 14.63 11.12 -10.54
CA ALA A 44 15.91 11.20 -11.25
C ALA A 44 17.05 10.59 -10.43
N VAL A 45 17.16 10.92 -9.13
CA VAL A 45 18.17 10.34 -8.23
C VAL A 45 18.03 8.82 -8.14
N TRP A 46 16.82 8.31 -8.00
CA TRP A 46 16.57 6.86 -7.97
C TRP A 46 16.96 6.17 -9.28
N ILE A 47 16.59 6.74 -10.43
CA ILE A 47 16.98 6.23 -11.75
C ILE A 47 18.51 6.21 -11.90
N SER A 48 19.18 7.33 -11.59
CA SER A 48 20.64 7.44 -11.68
C SER A 48 21.35 6.44 -10.77
N LEU A 49 20.95 6.32 -9.51
CA LEU A 49 21.54 5.36 -8.58
C LEU A 49 21.30 3.91 -9.03
N SER A 50 20.09 3.59 -9.49
CA SER A 50 19.78 2.25 -9.98
C SER A 50 20.63 1.90 -11.20
N PHE A 51 20.81 2.87 -12.09
CA PHE A 51 21.62 2.74 -13.27
C PHE A 51 23.10 2.52 -12.93
N THR A 52 23.65 3.36 -12.04
CA THR A 52 25.02 3.23 -11.56
C THR A 52 25.28 1.85 -10.98
N VAL A 53 24.41 1.34 -10.09
CA VAL A 53 24.59 0.00 -9.50
C VAL A 53 24.61 -1.10 -10.56
N ILE A 54 23.73 -1.04 -11.56
CA ILE A 54 23.66 -2.06 -12.61
C ILE A 54 24.91 -2.06 -13.47
N VAL A 55 25.33 -0.88 -13.94
CA VAL A 55 26.53 -0.73 -14.77
C VAL A 55 27.78 -1.09 -13.96
N TYR A 56 27.83 -0.72 -12.69
CA TYR A 56 28.97 -1.00 -11.82
C TYR A 56 29.09 -2.50 -11.50
N ASN A 57 27.96 -3.17 -11.22
CA ASN A 57 27.95 -4.63 -11.08
C ASN A 57 28.41 -5.32 -12.37
N LYS A 58 27.93 -4.87 -13.53
CA LYS A 58 28.38 -5.41 -14.82
C LYS A 58 29.89 -5.18 -15.01
N TYR A 59 30.39 -3.99 -14.72
CA TYR A 59 31.81 -3.66 -14.82
C TYR A 59 32.69 -4.57 -13.96
N ILE A 60 32.28 -4.84 -12.72
CA ILE A 60 33.01 -5.72 -11.80
C ILE A 60 32.98 -7.18 -12.26
N LEU A 61 31.81 -7.66 -12.69
CA LEU A 61 31.58 -9.08 -12.99
C LEU A 61 31.97 -9.50 -14.40
N ASP A 62 32.09 -8.58 -15.35
CA ASP A 62 32.42 -8.92 -16.74
C ASP A 62 33.92 -9.31 -16.84
N PRO A 63 34.23 -10.52 -17.33
CA PRO A 63 35.62 -10.97 -17.53
C PRO A 63 36.44 -10.07 -18.46
N LYS A 64 35.81 -9.28 -19.32
CA LYS A 64 36.49 -8.36 -20.25
C LYS A 64 36.83 -7.00 -19.63
N MET A 65 36.27 -6.69 -18.45
CA MET A 65 36.42 -5.39 -17.79
C MET A 65 37.29 -5.54 -16.54
N TYR A 66 36.68 -5.61 -15.36
CA TYR A 66 37.40 -5.73 -14.09
C TYR A 66 37.83 -7.17 -13.76
N ASP A 67 37.26 -8.17 -14.46
CA ASP A 67 37.60 -9.59 -14.36
C ASP A 67 37.48 -10.18 -12.94
N TRP A 68 36.37 -9.87 -12.27
CA TRP A 68 36.02 -10.47 -10.97
C TRP A 68 34.71 -11.28 -11.05
N PRO A 69 34.72 -12.49 -11.63
CA PRO A 69 33.51 -13.26 -11.92
C PRO A 69 32.95 -14.01 -10.69
N PHE A 70 32.74 -13.30 -9.59
CA PHE A 70 32.25 -13.82 -8.30
C PHE A 70 30.94 -13.12 -7.84
N PRO A 71 29.82 -13.33 -8.56
CA PRO A 71 28.54 -12.65 -8.31
C PRO A 71 27.94 -12.89 -6.92
N ILE A 72 28.10 -14.07 -6.33
CA ILE A 72 27.62 -14.35 -4.96
C ILE A 72 28.45 -13.54 -3.96
N SER A 73 29.77 -13.53 -4.12
CA SER A 73 30.67 -12.75 -3.28
C SER A 73 30.36 -11.24 -3.38
N LEU A 74 30.07 -10.72 -4.58
CA LEU A 74 29.67 -9.31 -4.76
C LEU A 74 28.42 -8.98 -3.95
N THR A 75 27.39 -9.81 -4.09
CA THR A 75 26.09 -9.61 -3.44
C THR A 75 26.17 -9.81 -1.94
N MET A 76 27.02 -10.72 -1.45
CA MET A 76 27.30 -10.86 -0.02
C MET A 76 27.94 -9.59 0.56
N ILE A 77 28.90 -8.98 -0.14
CA ILE A 77 29.51 -7.70 0.30
C ILE A 77 28.43 -6.61 0.36
N HIS A 78 27.56 -6.51 -0.65
CA HIS A 78 26.43 -5.57 -0.64
C HIS A 78 25.50 -5.79 0.55
N MET A 79 25.08 -7.04 0.79
CA MET A 79 24.15 -7.36 1.88
C MET A 79 24.80 -7.14 3.25
N ALA A 80 26.08 -7.45 3.43
CA ALA A 80 26.82 -7.18 4.66
C ALA A 80 26.95 -5.68 4.92
N PHE A 81 27.31 -4.89 3.90
CA PHE A 81 27.38 -3.43 3.99
C PHE A 81 26.02 -2.82 4.30
N CYS A 82 24.98 -3.23 3.57
CA CYS A 82 23.61 -2.76 3.79
C CYS A 82 23.09 -3.14 5.18
N ALA A 83 23.33 -4.35 5.65
CA ALA A 83 22.90 -4.83 6.96
C ALA A 83 23.60 -4.05 8.09
N SER A 84 24.92 -3.87 8.01
CA SER A 84 25.69 -3.13 9.01
C SER A 84 25.30 -1.66 9.08
N LEU A 85 25.13 -1.00 7.93
CA LEU A 85 24.74 0.41 7.89
C LEU A 85 23.28 0.61 8.30
N ALA A 86 22.36 -0.28 7.88
CA ALA A 86 20.98 -0.26 8.36
C ALA A 86 20.91 -0.46 9.89
N ALA A 87 21.72 -1.38 10.43
CA ALA A 87 21.82 -1.57 11.87
C ALA A 87 22.37 -0.33 12.59
N ALA A 88 23.37 0.33 12.03
CA ALA A 88 23.88 1.59 12.57
C ALA A 88 22.81 2.69 12.55
N LEU A 89 22.10 2.88 11.45
CA LEU A 89 21.05 3.90 11.33
C LEU A 89 19.88 3.67 12.29
N VAL A 90 19.49 2.42 12.53
CA VAL A 90 18.37 2.07 13.42
C VAL A 90 18.80 2.06 14.89
N ARG A 91 19.95 1.44 15.22
CA ARG A 91 20.36 1.20 16.61
C ARG A 91 21.22 2.30 17.21
N VAL A 92 22.09 2.92 16.40
CA VAL A 92 23.02 3.95 16.87
C VAL A 92 22.42 5.33 16.67
N PHE A 93 22.01 5.65 15.44
CA PHE A 93 21.54 6.99 15.08
C PHE A 93 20.03 7.20 15.29
N ARG A 94 19.26 6.12 15.48
CA ARG A 94 17.79 6.13 15.62
C ARG A 94 17.06 6.99 14.57
N PHE A 95 17.54 6.96 13.32
CA PHE A 95 16.90 7.67 12.21
C PHE A 95 15.52 7.10 11.85
N VAL A 96 15.24 5.86 12.22
CA VAL A 96 13.99 5.17 11.93
C VAL A 96 13.54 4.39 13.16
N ASP A 97 12.31 4.65 13.61
CA ASP A 97 11.70 3.89 14.67
C ASP A 97 11.35 2.47 14.19
N LEU A 98 11.66 1.48 15.02
CA LEU A 98 11.25 0.10 14.78
C LEU A 98 9.72 0.01 14.91
N PRO A 99 9.04 -0.82 14.10
CA PRO A 99 7.60 -1.03 14.22
C PRO A 99 7.26 -1.45 15.65
N VAL A 100 6.44 -0.63 16.31
CA VAL A 100 6.03 -0.84 17.70
C VAL A 100 4.85 -1.81 17.78
N ASP A 101 4.03 -1.87 16.74
CA ASP A 101 2.84 -2.72 16.68
C ASP A 101 2.57 -3.26 15.25
N PRO A 102 2.53 -4.60 15.06
CA PRO A 102 2.91 -5.64 16.01
C PRO A 102 4.43 -5.70 16.21
N PRO A 103 4.93 -5.96 17.44
CA PRO A 103 6.35 -6.15 17.69
C PRO A 103 6.87 -7.36 16.89
N MET A 104 8.07 -7.25 16.32
CA MET A 104 8.66 -8.33 15.52
C MET A 104 9.10 -9.49 16.44
N THR A 105 8.19 -10.44 16.70
CA THR A 105 8.48 -11.64 17.47
C THR A 105 9.35 -12.62 16.66
N PRO A 106 10.13 -13.50 17.31
CA PRO A 106 10.96 -14.48 16.60
C PRO A 106 10.14 -15.42 15.71
N SER A 107 8.95 -15.84 16.15
CA SER A 107 8.05 -16.68 15.35
C SER A 107 7.51 -15.94 14.13
N LEU A 108 7.14 -14.67 14.28
CA LEU A 108 6.75 -13.78 13.18
C LEU A 108 7.91 -13.60 12.20
N TYR A 109 9.12 -13.34 12.69
CA TYR A 109 10.31 -13.17 11.87
C TYR A 109 10.61 -14.43 11.04
N VAL A 110 10.63 -15.60 11.68
CA VAL A 110 10.89 -16.87 10.98
C VAL A 110 9.79 -17.22 9.99
N ALA A 111 8.52 -16.99 10.32
CA ALA A 111 7.42 -17.31 9.42
C ALA A 111 7.32 -16.35 8.22
N THR A 112 7.92 -15.16 8.28
CA THR A 112 7.72 -14.11 7.26
C THR A 112 9.01 -13.64 6.62
N VAL A 113 9.97 -13.17 7.40
CA VAL A 113 11.22 -12.59 6.91
C VAL A 113 12.13 -13.67 6.32
N VAL A 114 12.20 -14.85 6.92
CA VAL A 114 13.09 -15.93 6.45
C VAL A 114 12.75 -16.41 5.04
N PRO A 115 11.48 -16.75 4.70
CA PRO A 115 11.11 -17.09 3.31
C PRO A 115 11.37 -15.96 2.32
N ILE A 116 11.07 -14.71 2.71
CA ILE A 116 11.30 -13.52 1.87
C ILE A 116 12.80 -13.31 1.63
N GLY A 117 13.62 -13.47 2.67
CA GLY A 117 15.07 -13.36 2.61
C GLY A 117 15.71 -14.47 1.77
N ALA A 118 15.21 -15.70 1.85
CA ALA A 118 15.66 -16.81 1.02
C ALA A 118 15.40 -16.56 -0.47
N LEU A 119 14.18 -16.13 -0.82
CA LEU A 119 13.82 -15.78 -2.20
C LEU A 119 14.61 -14.58 -2.71
N TYR A 120 14.90 -13.61 -1.85
CA TYR A 120 15.73 -12.47 -2.20
C TYR A 120 17.19 -12.87 -2.46
N ALA A 121 17.76 -13.73 -1.61
CA ALA A 121 19.09 -14.29 -1.83
C ALA A 121 19.16 -15.04 -3.16
N LEU A 122 18.16 -15.86 -3.47
CA LEU A 122 18.08 -16.59 -4.72
C LEU A 122 17.96 -15.65 -5.93
N SER A 123 17.12 -14.62 -5.85
CA SER A 123 16.97 -13.65 -6.93
C SER A 123 18.24 -12.84 -7.17
N LEU A 124 18.93 -12.41 -6.10
CA LEU A 124 20.21 -11.71 -6.19
C LEU A 124 21.30 -12.59 -6.78
N TRP A 125 21.43 -13.84 -6.32
CA TRP A 125 22.43 -14.76 -6.83
C TRP A 125 22.25 -14.98 -8.34
N PHE A 126 21.07 -15.41 -8.77
CA PHE A 126 20.83 -15.73 -10.16
C PHE A 126 20.85 -14.51 -11.07
N SER A 127 20.27 -13.37 -10.64
CA SER A 127 20.29 -12.15 -11.47
C SER A 127 21.69 -11.58 -11.64
N ASN A 128 22.56 -11.65 -10.61
CA ASN A 128 23.93 -11.16 -10.77
C ASN A 128 24.80 -12.15 -11.56
N SER A 129 24.56 -13.45 -11.42
CA SER A 129 25.24 -14.47 -12.23
C SER A 129 24.92 -14.33 -13.73
N ALA A 130 23.71 -13.89 -14.08
CA ALA A 130 23.32 -13.65 -15.46
C ALA A 130 24.19 -12.60 -16.17
N TYR A 131 24.78 -11.61 -15.46
CA TYR A 131 25.66 -10.61 -16.05
C TYR A 131 26.95 -11.18 -16.65
N ILE A 132 27.35 -12.39 -16.26
CA ILE A 132 28.52 -13.07 -16.83
C ILE A 132 28.21 -13.56 -18.25
N TYR A 133 26.99 -14.04 -18.47
CA TYR A 133 26.59 -14.71 -19.71
C TYR A 133 25.87 -13.79 -20.69
N LEU A 134 25.08 -12.84 -20.19
CA LEU A 134 24.17 -12.03 -20.99
C LEU A 134 24.60 -10.55 -21.06
N SER A 135 24.10 -9.86 -22.08
CA SER A 135 24.17 -8.39 -22.19
C SER A 135 23.22 -7.71 -21.20
N VAL A 136 23.51 -6.47 -20.83
CA VAL A 136 22.66 -5.73 -19.89
C VAL A 136 21.32 -5.40 -20.54
N SER A 137 21.30 -5.07 -21.84
CA SER A 137 20.08 -4.90 -22.64
C SER A 137 19.21 -6.15 -22.66
N PHE A 138 19.79 -7.33 -22.85
CA PHE A 138 19.04 -8.58 -22.88
C PHE A 138 18.53 -9.00 -21.50
N ILE A 139 19.32 -8.81 -20.43
CA ILE A 139 18.85 -9.00 -19.05
C ILE A 139 17.66 -8.09 -18.76
N GLN A 140 17.73 -6.83 -19.16
CA GLN A 140 16.66 -5.86 -18.95
C GLN A 140 15.40 -6.22 -19.76
N MET A 141 15.57 -6.80 -20.94
CA MET A 141 14.47 -7.36 -21.71
C MET A 141 13.82 -8.56 -21.03
N LEU A 142 14.59 -9.52 -20.51
CA LEU A 142 14.05 -10.66 -19.78
C LEU A 142 13.28 -10.21 -18.53
N LYS A 143 13.71 -9.11 -17.88
CA LYS A 143 12.98 -8.48 -16.77
C LYS A 143 11.63 -7.86 -17.18
N ALA A 144 11.37 -7.62 -18.47
CA ALA A 144 10.04 -7.23 -18.93
C ALA A 144 8.98 -8.34 -18.70
N LEU A 145 9.41 -9.59 -18.43
CA LEU A 145 8.52 -10.68 -17.99
C LEU A 145 8.14 -10.59 -16.50
N MET A 146 8.70 -9.64 -15.74
CA MET A 146 8.41 -9.51 -14.31
C MET A 146 6.91 -9.31 -14.01
N PRO A 147 6.16 -8.43 -14.71
CA PRO A 147 4.72 -8.31 -14.50
C PRO A 147 3.95 -9.60 -14.85
N VAL A 148 4.43 -10.36 -15.85
CA VAL A 148 3.86 -11.66 -16.23
C VAL A 148 4.00 -12.64 -15.06
N ALA A 149 5.22 -12.79 -14.54
CA ALA A 149 5.51 -13.70 -13.44
C ALA A 149 4.74 -13.32 -12.16
N VAL A 150 4.72 -12.02 -11.80
CA VAL A 150 3.98 -11.53 -10.62
C VAL A 150 2.49 -11.79 -10.78
N TYR A 151 1.89 -11.47 -11.93
CA TYR A 151 0.45 -11.68 -12.14
C TYR A 151 0.07 -13.16 -12.12
N SER A 152 0.84 -14.02 -12.78
CA SER A 152 0.61 -15.47 -12.77
C SER A 152 0.71 -16.06 -11.37
N LEU A 153 1.72 -15.67 -10.58
CA LEU A 153 1.85 -16.10 -9.18
C LEU A 153 0.74 -15.52 -8.30
N ALA A 154 0.34 -14.26 -8.50
CA ALA A 154 -0.75 -13.65 -7.76
C ALA A 154 -2.08 -14.39 -7.98
N ILE A 155 -2.37 -14.84 -9.20
CA ILE A 155 -3.52 -15.71 -9.48
C ILE A 155 -3.35 -17.08 -8.80
N ALA A 156 -2.16 -17.69 -8.89
CA ALA A 156 -1.89 -19.00 -8.29
C ALA A 156 -2.07 -19.00 -6.76
N PHE A 157 -1.61 -17.94 -6.09
CA PHE A 157 -1.80 -17.72 -4.65
C PHE A 157 -3.16 -17.10 -4.30
N ARG A 158 -4.06 -16.91 -5.28
CA ARG A 158 -5.40 -16.32 -5.14
C ARG A 158 -5.41 -14.92 -4.52
N THR A 159 -4.35 -14.14 -4.71
CA THR A 159 -4.27 -12.74 -4.26
C THR A 159 -4.84 -11.76 -5.28
N GLU A 160 -4.89 -12.13 -6.56
CA GLU A 160 -5.55 -11.38 -7.62
C GLU A 160 -6.53 -12.27 -8.40
N THR A 161 -7.57 -11.66 -8.99
CA THR A 161 -8.57 -12.36 -9.80
C THR A 161 -8.12 -12.51 -11.25
N PHE A 162 -8.47 -13.66 -11.85
CA PHE A 162 -8.16 -13.94 -13.24
C PHE A 162 -8.99 -13.07 -14.18
N ARG A 163 -8.33 -12.25 -15.01
CA ARG A 163 -8.97 -11.44 -16.05
C ARG A 163 -8.38 -11.79 -17.40
N ARG A 164 -9.24 -12.23 -18.33
CA ARG A 164 -8.83 -12.64 -19.69
C ARG A 164 -8.01 -11.55 -20.42
N ALA A 165 -8.43 -10.29 -20.31
CA ALA A 165 -7.73 -9.16 -20.92
C ALA A 165 -6.28 -9.02 -20.40
N SER A 166 -6.07 -9.16 -19.08
CA SER A 166 -4.73 -9.11 -18.48
C SER A 166 -3.87 -10.27 -18.95
N MET A 167 -4.42 -11.48 -19.03
CA MET A 167 -3.68 -12.66 -19.51
C MET A 167 -3.28 -12.55 -20.98
N LEU A 168 -4.17 -12.08 -21.85
CA LEU A 168 -3.84 -11.86 -23.26
C LEU A 168 -2.70 -10.84 -23.40
N ASN A 169 -2.69 -9.79 -22.58
CA ASN A 169 -1.58 -8.85 -22.54
C ASN A 169 -0.27 -9.51 -22.08
N MET A 170 -0.31 -10.38 -21.05
CA MET A 170 0.87 -11.12 -20.58
C MET A 170 1.46 -12.04 -21.67
N LEU A 171 0.59 -12.69 -22.46
CA LEU A 171 1.01 -13.48 -23.62
C LEU A 171 1.67 -12.60 -24.69
N GLY A 172 1.13 -11.41 -24.94
CA GLY A 172 1.73 -10.43 -25.86
C GLY A 172 3.13 -9.97 -25.42
N ILE A 173 3.32 -9.66 -24.14
CA ILE A 173 4.65 -9.34 -23.57
C ILE A 173 5.61 -10.51 -23.77
N SER A 174 5.17 -11.72 -23.45
CA SER A 174 5.97 -12.94 -23.58
C SER A 174 6.40 -13.21 -25.03
N ALA A 175 5.50 -12.98 -25.98
CA ALA A 175 5.81 -13.08 -27.41
C ALA A 175 6.85 -12.05 -27.85
N GLY A 176 6.74 -10.80 -27.41
CA GLY A 176 7.75 -9.76 -27.68
C GLY A 176 9.13 -10.14 -27.15
N VAL A 177 9.20 -10.66 -25.92
CA VAL A 177 10.47 -11.14 -25.33
C VAL A 177 11.02 -12.35 -26.08
N ALA A 178 10.17 -13.26 -26.57
CA ALA A 178 10.60 -14.41 -27.37
C ALA A 178 11.18 -13.98 -28.73
N VAL A 179 10.53 -13.03 -29.43
CA VAL A 179 11.06 -12.44 -30.68
C VAL A 179 12.39 -11.75 -30.42
N ALA A 180 12.47 -11.00 -29.32
CA ALA A 180 13.71 -10.36 -28.93
C ALA A 180 14.83 -11.37 -28.65
N ALA A 181 14.55 -12.45 -27.93
CA ALA A 181 15.53 -13.50 -27.65
C ALA A 181 16.03 -14.19 -28.92
N PHE A 182 15.18 -14.37 -29.94
CA PHE A 182 15.58 -14.95 -31.22
C PHE A 182 16.61 -14.10 -31.98
N GLY A 183 16.56 -12.78 -31.83
CA GLY A 183 17.51 -11.87 -32.45
C GLY A 183 18.81 -11.64 -31.67
N GLU A 184 18.96 -12.23 -30.48
CA GLU A 184 20.06 -11.91 -29.56
C GLU A 184 21.39 -12.51 -30.02
N ALA A 185 22.40 -11.66 -30.18
CA ALA A 185 23.72 -12.07 -30.68
C ALA A 185 24.51 -12.89 -29.64
N ARG A 186 24.28 -12.63 -28.34
CA ARG A 186 24.92 -13.36 -27.22
C ARG A 186 23.91 -14.25 -26.50
N PHE A 187 23.12 -15.00 -27.26
CA PHE A 187 22.14 -15.90 -26.66
C PHE A 187 22.83 -17.08 -25.98
N ASP A 188 22.80 -17.07 -24.65
CA ASP A 188 23.29 -18.16 -23.80
C ASP A 188 22.12 -18.75 -23.00
N VAL A 189 21.81 -20.02 -23.24
CA VAL A 189 20.66 -20.69 -22.61
C VAL A 189 20.81 -20.74 -21.08
N PHE A 190 22.03 -20.98 -20.57
CA PHE A 190 22.28 -21.06 -19.14
C PHE A 190 22.06 -19.70 -18.47
N GLY A 191 22.57 -18.62 -19.07
CA GLY A 191 22.32 -17.24 -18.65
C GLY A 191 20.83 -16.89 -18.66
N VAL A 192 20.09 -17.30 -19.71
CA VAL A 192 18.64 -17.10 -19.81
C VAL A 192 17.91 -17.87 -18.69
N THR A 193 18.25 -19.13 -18.45
CA THR A 193 17.67 -19.93 -17.37
C THR A 193 17.92 -19.30 -16.00
N LEU A 194 19.15 -18.85 -15.73
CA LEU A 194 19.47 -18.11 -14.50
C LEU A 194 18.62 -16.85 -14.36
N GLN A 195 18.54 -16.03 -15.41
CA GLN A 195 17.77 -14.78 -15.35
C GLN A 195 16.26 -15.02 -15.19
N LEU A 196 15.68 -16.05 -15.83
CA LEU A 196 14.28 -16.42 -15.64
C LEU A 196 14.00 -16.98 -14.24
N ALA A 197 14.92 -17.79 -13.69
CA ALA A 197 14.84 -18.25 -12.31
C ALA A 197 14.92 -17.09 -11.32
N ALA A 198 15.76 -16.08 -11.59
CA ALA A 198 15.83 -14.86 -10.81
C ALA A 198 14.51 -14.08 -10.83
N VAL A 199 13.88 -13.94 -12.01
CA VAL A 199 12.57 -13.29 -12.17
C VAL A 199 11.49 -14.06 -11.40
N ALA A 200 11.48 -15.39 -11.45
CA ALA A 200 10.52 -16.20 -10.72
C ALA A 200 10.68 -16.08 -9.19
N ALA A 201 11.92 -16.12 -8.69
CA ALA A 201 12.24 -15.94 -7.27
C ALA A 201 11.84 -14.53 -6.79
N GLU A 202 12.17 -13.50 -7.57
CA GLU A 202 11.81 -12.12 -7.27
C GLU A 202 10.29 -11.90 -7.30
N ALA A 203 9.59 -12.48 -8.28
CA ALA A 203 8.13 -12.37 -8.37
C ALA A 203 7.44 -13.05 -7.20
N THR A 204 7.93 -14.24 -6.80
CA THR A 204 7.44 -14.95 -5.61
C THR A 204 7.67 -14.12 -4.35
N ARG A 205 8.85 -13.51 -4.20
CA ARG A 205 9.18 -12.61 -3.09
C ARG A 205 8.20 -11.44 -3.02
N LEU A 206 7.91 -10.79 -4.15
CA LEU A 206 6.97 -9.67 -4.19
C LEU A 206 5.54 -10.08 -3.82
N VAL A 207 5.06 -11.23 -4.31
CA VAL A 207 3.72 -11.73 -3.96
C VAL A 207 3.65 -12.10 -2.48
N LEU A 208 4.67 -12.73 -1.90
CA LEU A 208 4.72 -13.01 -0.46
C LEU A 208 4.74 -11.74 0.39
N ILE A 209 5.50 -10.72 -0.02
CA ILE A 209 5.48 -9.40 0.63
C ILE A 209 4.06 -8.81 0.56
N GLN A 210 3.40 -8.86 -0.60
CA GLN A 210 2.04 -8.36 -0.74
C GLN A 210 1.07 -9.08 0.20
N ILE A 211 1.13 -10.41 0.28
CA ILE A 211 0.32 -11.20 1.22
C ILE A 211 0.59 -10.76 2.65
N LEU A 212 1.86 -10.58 3.03
CA LEU A 212 2.24 -10.17 4.38
C LEU A 212 1.68 -8.78 4.74
N LEU A 213 1.86 -7.80 3.85
CA LEU A 213 1.39 -6.42 4.06
C LEU A 213 -0.14 -6.36 4.15
N THR A 214 -0.85 -7.13 3.32
CA THR A 214 -2.31 -7.16 3.32
C THR A 214 -2.90 -7.96 4.49
N SER A 215 -2.31 -9.11 4.85
CA SER A 215 -2.86 -10.01 5.87
C SER A 215 -2.55 -9.62 7.31
N ARG A 216 -1.40 -8.98 7.56
CA ARG A 216 -0.93 -8.67 8.92
C ARG A 216 -0.92 -7.18 9.25
N GLY A 217 -1.32 -6.32 8.32
CA GLY A 217 -1.37 -4.86 8.52
C GLY A 217 -0.02 -4.19 8.80
N ILE A 218 1.09 -4.91 8.64
CA ILE A 218 2.42 -4.41 8.99
C ILE A 218 2.86 -3.39 7.95
N LYS A 219 3.02 -2.13 8.34
CA LYS A 219 3.62 -1.10 7.47
C LYS A 219 5.13 -1.10 7.67
N LEU A 220 5.86 -1.80 6.79
CA LEU A 220 7.32 -1.78 6.83
C LEU A 220 7.88 -0.65 5.98
N ASN A 221 8.57 0.28 6.63
CA ASN A 221 9.44 1.23 5.95
C ASN A 221 10.58 0.46 5.24
N PRO A 222 10.94 0.78 3.98
CA PRO A 222 12.08 0.19 3.27
C PRO A 222 13.39 0.06 4.06
N ILE A 223 13.76 1.01 4.91
CA ILE A 223 14.96 0.90 5.77
C ILE A 223 14.78 -0.21 6.80
N THR A 224 13.61 -0.27 7.43
CA THR A 224 13.22 -1.33 8.37
C THR A 224 13.16 -2.70 7.67
N SER A 225 12.62 -2.76 6.45
CA SER A 225 12.61 -3.96 5.63
C SER A 225 14.04 -4.44 5.35
N LEU A 226 14.95 -3.52 4.99
CA LEU A 226 16.35 -3.84 4.74
C LEU A 226 17.05 -4.33 6.01
N TYR A 227 16.79 -3.69 7.16
CA TYR A 227 17.32 -4.11 8.46
C TYR A 227 16.96 -5.55 8.82
N TYR A 228 15.72 -5.98 8.53
CA TYR A 228 15.28 -7.35 8.81
C TYR A 228 15.70 -8.36 7.73
N ILE A 229 15.64 -7.99 6.45
CA ILE A 229 15.84 -8.92 5.32
C ILE A 229 17.33 -9.09 4.97
N ALA A 230 18.15 -8.04 5.02
CA ALA A 230 19.55 -8.10 4.55
C ALA A 230 20.42 -9.11 5.32
N PRO A 231 20.38 -9.20 6.66
CA PRO A 231 21.12 -10.24 7.40
C PRO A 231 20.68 -11.66 7.03
N CYS A 232 19.37 -11.86 6.84
CA CYS A 232 18.82 -13.15 6.43
C CYS A 232 19.27 -13.52 5.01
N CYS A 233 19.27 -12.55 4.10
CA CYS A 233 19.75 -12.71 2.73
C CYS A 233 21.24 -13.09 2.71
N LEU A 234 22.07 -12.41 3.52
CA LEU A 234 23.48 -12.74 3.69
C LEU A 234 23.67 -14.19 4.15
N LEU A 235 22.91 -14.63 5.16
CA LEU A 235 22.96 -16.00 5.65
C LEU A 235 22.62 -17.02 4.55
N PHE A 236 21.55 -16.80 3.79
CA PHE A 236 21.18 -17.70 2.70
C PHE A 236 22.17 -17.71 1.54
N LEU A 237 22.85 -16.59 1.27
CA LEU A 237 23.92 -16.52 0.26
C LEU A 237 25.19 -17.27 0.69
N THR A 238 25.45 -17.41 2.00
CA THR A 238 26.64 -18.14 2.48
C THR A 238 26.65 -19.59 2.01
N VAL A 239 25.49 -20.25 1.95
CA VAL A 239 25.38 -21.66 1.56
C VAL A 239 25.90 -21.87 0.13
N PRO A 240 25.32 -21.30 -0.94
CA PRO A 240 25.83 -21.48 -2.29
C PRO A 240 27.25 -20.89 -2.46
N TRP A 241 27.60 -19.82 -1.74
CA TRP A 241 28.95 -19.26 -1.78
C TRP A 241 30.02 -20.27 -1.35
N THR A 242 29.80 -20.99 -0.23
CA THR A 242 30.78 -21.98 0.28
C THR A 242 31.08 -23.10 -0.71
N PHE A 243 30.09 -23.53 -1.51
CA PHE A 243 30.26 -24.63 -2.45
C PHE A 243 30.69 -24.18 -3.85
N VAL A 244 30.24 -23.00 -4.30
CA VAL A 244 30.43 -22.56 -5.70
C VAL A 244 31.62 -21.63 -5.86
N GLU A 245 31.71 -20.59 -5.02
CA GLU A 245 32.66 -19.49 -5.22
C GLU A 245 33.85 -19.54 -4.28
N LEU A 246 33.68 -19.96 -3.02
CA LEU A 246 34.74 -19.97 -2.03
C LEU A 246 35.98 -20.77 -2.49
N PRO A 247 35.87 -22.00 -3.03
CA PRO A 247 37.04 -22.75 -3.48
C PRO A 247 37.76 -22.06 -4.65
N ARG A 248 36.99 -21.47 -5.57
CA ARG A 248 37.51 -20.75 -6.74
C ARG A 248 38.20 -19.45 -6.33
N LEU A 249 37.60 -18.72 -5.38
CA LEU A 249 38.14 -17.47 -4.86
C LEU A 249 39.43 -17.72 -4.08
N GLN A 250 39.49 -18.78 -3.26
CA GLN A 250 40.71 -19.19 -2.56
C GLN A 250 41.82 -19.57 -3.54
N ALA A 251 41.52 -20.36 -4.56
CA ALA A 251 42.50 -20.72 -5.59
C ALA A 251 43.01 -19.50 -6.35
N ALA A 252 42.11 -18.59 -6.75
CA ALA A 252 42.46 -17.41 -7.52
C ALA A 252 43.20 -16.35 -6.67
N SER A 253 42.88 -16.25 -5.37
CA SER A 253 43.62 -15.42 -4.42
C SER A 253 45.01 -15.99 -4.11
N ALA A 254 45.13 -17.31 -3.91
CA ALA A 254 46.41 -17.99 -3.71
C ALA A 254 47.34 -17.87 -4.93
N ALA A 255 46.77 -17.89 -6.14
CA ALA A 255 47.48 -17.64 -7.38
C ALA A 255 47.84 -16.14 -7.58
N GLY A 256 47.40 -15.24 -6.69
CA GLY A 256 47.63 -13.80 -6.79
C GLY A 256 46.87 -13.11 -7.92
N ILE A 257 45.94 -13.82 -8.57
CA ILE A 257 45.16 -13.36 -9.74
C ILE A 257 44.11 -12.34 -9.29
N VAL A 258 43.55 -12.52 -8.09
CA VAL A 258 42.39 -11.76 -7.63
C VAL A 258 42.71 -11.04 -6.32
N ARG A 259 42.59 -9.72 -6.32
CA ARG A 259 42.75 -8.88 -5.12
C ARG A 259 41.52 -7.97 -4.98
N PRO A 260 40.65 -8.17 -3.99
CA PRO A 260 39.49 -7.32 -3.82
C PRO A 260 39.94 -5.91 -3.40
N ASP A 261 39.68 -4.92 -4.25
CA ASP A 261 39.97 -3.51 -3.95
C ASP A 261 38.88 -2.91 -3.04
N VAL A 262 39.24 -2.63 -1.79
CA VAL A 262 38.34 -2.05 -0.79
C VAL A 262 37.64 -0.79 -1.31
N VAL A 263 38.29 0.03 -2.14
CA VAL A 263 37.69 1.24 -2.70
C VAL A 263 36.58 0.88 -3.67
N VAL A 264 36.86 0.00 -4.65
CA VAL A 264 35.88 -0.39 -5.69
C VAL A 264 34.67 -1.10 -5.09
N PHE A 265 34.91 -2.09 -4.21
CA PHE A 265 33.81 -2.83 -3.57
C PHE A 265 33.07 -1.96 -2.55
N GLY A 266 33.76 -1.05 -1.87
CA GLY A 266 33.18 -0.10 -0.92
C GLY A 266 32.28 0.92 -1.59
N THR A 267 32.73 1.57 -2.67
CA THR A 267 31.93 2.55 -3.43
C THR A 267 30.75 1.87 -4.13
N ASN A 268 30.93 0.67 -4.69
CA ASN A 268 29.82 -0.08 -5.29
C ASN A 268 28.75 -0.44 -4.24
N SER A 269 29.16 -0.89 -3.05
CA SER A 269 28.25 -1.18 -1.94
C SER A 269 27.55 0.08 -1.40
N LEU A 270 28.26 1.21 -1.38
CA LEU A 270 27.67 2.50 -1.03
C LEU A 270 26.60 2.93 -2.04
N CYS A 271 26.82 2.72 -3.33
CA CYS A 271 25.80 2.95 -4.36
C CYS A 271 24.58 2.04 -4.17
N ALA A 272 24.79 0.75 -3.87
CA ALA A 272 23.71 -0.19 -3.59
C ALA A 272 22.90 0.23 -2.35
N PHE A 273 23.55 0.70 -1.30
CA PHE A 273 22.89 1.23 -0.12
C PHE A 273 22.13 2.54 -0.42
N ALA A 274 22.77 3.48 -1.12
CA ALA A 274 22.16 4.74 -1.53
C ALA A 274 20.91 4.52 -2.39
N LEU A 275 20.93 3.51 -3.27
CA LEU A 275 19.74 3.10 -4.03
C LEU A 275 18.60 2.65 -3.12
N ASN A 276 18.88 1.84 -2.09
CA ASN A 276 17.87 1.43 -1.12
C ASN A 276 17.26 2.63 -0.36
N LEU A 277 18.09 3.61 0.01
CA LEU A 277 17.63 4.87 0.60
C LEU A 277 16.80 5.71 -0.38
N ALA A 278 17.22 5.78 -1.64
CA ALA A 278 16.48 6.49 -2.68
C ALA A 278 15.10 5.87 -2.93
N VAL A 279 14.99 4.53 -2.90
CA VAL A 279 13.69 3.82 -2.94
C VAL A 279 12.81 4.25 -1.76
N PHE A 280 13.36 4.34 -0.55
CA PHE A 280 12.60 4.81 0.62
C PHE A 280 12.04 6.22 0.42
N LEU A 281 12.92 7.16 0.05
CA LEU A 281 12.54 8.56 -0.17
C LEU A 281 11.50 8.67 -1.30
N LEU A 282 11.67 7.89 -2.36
CA LEU A 282 10.77 7.87 -3.49
C LEU A 282 9.38 7.35 -3.10
N VAL A 283 9.30 6.20 -2.41
CA VAL A 283 8.03 5.63 -1.95
C VAL A 283 7.31 6.57 -0.97
N GLY A 284 8.06 7.24 -0.09
CA GLY A 284 7.47 8.19 0.87
C GLY A 284 6.97 9.50 0.26
N LYS A 285 7.42 9.87 -0.95
CA LYS A 285 7.11 11.16 -1.59
C LYS A 285 6.36 11.04 -2.92
N THR A 286 6.22 9.83 -3.45
CA THR A 286 5.57 9.60 -4.75
C THR A 286 4.51 8.50 -4.65
N SER A 287 3.62 8.48 -5.64
CA SER A 287 2.58 7.45 -5.71
C SER A 287 3.14 6.14 -6.25
N ALA A 288 2.47 5.02 -5.95
CA ALA A 288 2.76 3.71 -6.56
C ALA A 288 2.74 3.77 -8.09
N LEU A 289 1.87 4.62 -8.66
CA LEU A 289 1.83 4.89 -10.10
C LEU A 289 3.14 5.52 -10.59
N THR A 290 3.61 6.59 -9.95
CA THR A 290 4.84 7.30 -10.34
C THR A 290 6.02 6.33 -10.38
N MET A 291 6.12 5.44 -9.40
CA MET A 291 7.16 4.41 -9.33
C MET A 291 7.07 3.40 -10.47
N ASN A 292 5.86 2.94 -10.84
CA ASN A 292 5.67 2.02 -11.96
C ASN A 292 6.08 2.65 -13.31
N VAL A 293 5.66 3.89 -13.57
CA VAL A 293 6.01 4.59 -14.81
C VAL A 293 7.51 4.89 -14.87
N ALA A 294 8.08 5.42 -13.78
CA ALA A 294 9.50 5.69 -13.69
C ALA A 294 10.36 4.43 -13.86
N GLY A 295 9.90 3.28 -13.35
CA GLY A 295 10.57 1.99 -13.55
C GLY A 295 10.67 1.59 -15.02
N VAL A 296 9.60 1.77 -15.80
CA VAL A 296 9.63 1.51 -17.24
C VAL A 296 10.61 2.44 -17.96
N VAL A 297 10.58 3.75 -17.64
CA VAL A 297 11.50 4.73 -18.21
C VAL A 297 12.96 4.40 -17.86
N LYS A 298 13.23 3.99 -16.62
CA LYS A 298 14.55 3.55 -16.17
C LYS A 298 15.09 2.39 -17.02
N ASP A 299 14.26 1.37 -17.23
CA ASP A 299 14.61 0.18 -17.99
C ASP A 299 14.97 0.51 -19.44
N TRP A 300 14.27 1.50 -20.01
CA TRP A 300 14.51 2.01 -21.35
C TRP A 300 15.83 2.75 -21.49
N LEU A 301 16.10 3.66 -20.55
CA LEU A 301 17.36 4.38 -20.50
C LEU A 301 18.54 3.40 -20.35
N LEU A 302 18.37 2.32 -19.59
CA LEU A 302 19.37 1.26 -19.49
C LEU A 302 19.62 0.53 -20.80
N ILE A 303 18.58 0.14 -21.52
CA ILE A 303 18.74 -0.53 -22.82
C ILE A 303 19.45 0.40 -23.82
N ALA A 304 19.03 1.67 -23.90
CA ALA A 304 19.64 2.67 -24.79
C ALA A 304 21.10 2.96 -24.44
N PHE A 305 21.44 2.99 -23.15
CA PHE A 305 22.82 3.14 -22.71
C PHE A 305 23.66 1.89 -22.95
N SER A 306 23.11 0.69 -22.73
CA SER A 306 23.80 -0.56 -23.00
C SER A 306 24.22 -0.64 -24.46
N TRP A 307 23.33 -0.23 -25.35
CA TRP A 307 23.61 -0.17 -26.78
C TRP A 307 24.63 0.92 -27.13
N SER A 308 24.50 2.13 -26.58
CA SER A 308 25.35 3.27 -26.97
C SER A 308 26.73 3.33 -26.29
N VAL A 309 26.85 2.89 -25.03
CA VAL A 309 28.08 3.02 -24.24
C VAL A 309 28.76 1.67 -24.01
N ILE A 310 27.99 0.65 -23.62
CA ILE A 310 28.52 -0.72 -23.44
C ILE A 310 28.77 -1.40 -24.80
N GLN A 311 28.25 -0.81 -25.89
CA GLN A 311 28.39 -1.28 -27.28
C GLN A 311 27.85 -2.71 -27.43
N ASP A 312 26.78 -3.03 -26.71
CA ASP A 312 26.07 -4.29 -26.90
C ASP A 312 25.46 -4.35 -28.30
N THR A 313 25.62 -5.48 -28.99
CA THR A 313 25.08 -5.70 -30.33
C THR A 313 23.56 -5.91 -30.26
N VAL A 314 22.78 -4.92 -30.74
CA VAL A 314 21.32 -5.00 -30.83
C VAL A 314 20.93 -5.16 -32.30
N THR A 315 20.31 -6.28 -32.65
CA THR A 315 19.82 -6.54 -34.00
C THR A 315 18.47 -5.86 -34.25
N PRO A 316 18.08 -5.62 -35.51
CA PRO A 316 16.74 -5.11 -35.83
C PRO A 316 15.61 -6.01 -35.30
N VAL A 317 15.84 -7.32 -35.25
CA VAL A 317 14.89 -8.29 -34.68
C VAL A 317 14.76 -8.11 -33.16
N ASN A 318 15.87 -7.87 -32.46
CA ASN A 318 15.82 -7.50 -31.05
C ASN A 318 14.93 -6.27 -30.84
N LEU A 319 15.18 -5.21 -31.62
CA LEU A 319 14.45 -3.95 -31.48
C LEU A 319 12.95 -4.12 -31.72
N ALA A 320 12.56 -4.94 -32.70
CA ALA A 320 11.16 -5.27 -32.95
C ALA A 320 10.52 -5.99 -31.75
N GLY A 321 11.19 -7.00 -31.19
CA GLY A 321 10.72 -7.69 -29.99
C GLY A 321 10.64 -6.77 -28.77
N TYR A 322 11.63 -5.88 -28.61
CA TYR A 322 11.67 -4.88 -27.55
C TYR A 322 10.47 -3.92 -27.62
N ALA A 323 10.13 -3.46 -28.83
CA ALA A 323 8.96 -2.61 -29.05
C ALA A 323 7.65 -3.31 -28.68
N ILE A 324 7.47 -4.58 -29.09
CA ILE A 324 6.27 -5.37 -28.77
C ILE A 324 6.15 -5.58 -27.26
N ALA A 325 7.22 -6.05 -26.60
CA ALA A 325 7.23 -6.30 -25.16
C ALA A 325 6.94 -5.02 -24.38
N PHE A 326 7.55 -3.90 -24.79
CA PHE A 326 7.30 -2.61 -24.17
C PHE A 326 5.84 -2.17 -24.30
N LEU A 327 5.28 -2.20 -25.51
CA LEU A 327 3.90 -1.74 -25.71
C LEU A 327 2.94 -2.56 -24.84
N GLY A 328 3.19 -3.85 -24.68
CA GLY A 328 2.46 -4.71 -23.75
C GLY A 328 2.62 -4.31 -22.27
N VAL A 329 3.83 -3.99 -21.82
CA VAL A 329 4.08 -3.53 -20.44
C VAL A 329 3.46 -2.15 -20.19
N ALA A 330 3.58 -1.23 -21.15
CA ALA A 330 3.00 0.10 -21.10
C ALA A 330 1.46 0.02 -21.05
N TYR A 331 0.87 -0.82 -21.90
CA TYR A 331 -0.56 -1.11 -21.88
C TYR A 331 -1.00 -1.72 -20.55
N TYR A 332 -0.27 -2.71 -20.02
CA TYR A 332 -0.55 -3.31 -18.71
C TYR A 332 -0.57 -2.25 -17.59
N ASN A 333 0.48 -1.46 -17.52
CA ASN A 333 0.64 -0.43 -16.50
C ASN A 333 -0.44 0.65 -16.64
N HIS A 334 -0.81 1.01 -17.88
CA HIS A 334 -1.91 1.93 -18.13
C HIS A 334 -3.25 1.34 -17.68
N ALA A 335 -3.56 0.10 -18.05
CA ALA A 335 -4.80 -0.56 -17.65
C ALA A 335 -4.91 -0.74 -16.12
N LYS A 336 -3.81 -1.13 -15.46
CA LYS A 336 -3.72 -1.24 -14.00
C LYS A 336 -3.91 0.13 -13.33
N LEU A 337 -3.32 1.17 -13.90
CA LEU A 337 -3.53 2.54 -13.43
C LEU A 337 -4.98 2.97 -13.53
N GLN A 338 -5.64 2.78 -14.68
CA GLN A 338 -7.05 3.17 -14.84
C GLN A 338 -7.93 2.45 -13.82
N ALA A 339 -7.66 1.18 -13.54
CA ALA A 339 -8.38 0.43 -12.51
C ALA A 339 -8.15 0.99 -11.10
N LEU A 340 -6.94 1.45 -10.76
CA LEU A 340 -6.67 2.09 -9.48
C LEU A 340 -7.37 3.46 -9.36
N LYS A 341 -7.35 4.27 -10.42
CA LYS A 341 -8.05 5.56 -10.45
C LYS A 341 -9.56 5.42 -10.29
N ALA A 342 -10.15 4.43 -10.95
CA ALA A 342 -11.58 4.13 -10.81
C ALA A 342 -11.93 3.78 -9.35
N LYS A 343 -11.15 2.90 -8.71
CA LYS A 343 -11.33 2.55 -7.30
C LYS A 343 -11.15 3.74 -6.34
N GLU A 344 -10.21 4.64 -6.63
CA GLU A 344 -10.03 5.86 -5.85
C GLU A 344 -11.18 6.85 -6.03
N ALA A 345 -11.76 6.94 -7.23
CA ALA A 345 -12.94 7.77 -7.50
C ALA A 345 -14.17 7.22 -6.77
N GLU A 346 -14.43 5.91 -6.86
CA GLU A 346 -15.50 5.22 -6.12
C GLU A 346 -15.36 5.48 -4.61
N ARG A 347 -14.15 5.34 -4.04
CA ARG A 347 -13.91 5.60 -2.61
C ARG A 347 -14.15 7.07 -2.21
N LYS A 348 -13.92 8.02 -3.10
CA LYS A 348 -14.22 9.44 -2.85
C LYS A 348 -15.71 9.72 -2.91
N GLU A 349 -16.40 9.15 -3.90
CA GLU A 349 -17.86 9.24 -4.02
C GLU A 349 -18.56 8.64 -2.80
N ASP A 350 -18.11 7.48 -2.30
CA ASP A 350 -18.63 6.87 -1.07
C ASP A 350 -18.40 7.75 0.17
N ALA A 351 -17.22 8.37 0.28
CA ALA A 351 -16.90 9.28 1.39
C ALA A 351 -17.71 10.58 1.33
N GLU A 352 -17.95 11.13 0.14
CA GLU A 352 -18.77 12.32 -0.08
C GLU A 352 -20.26 12.03 0.14
N ALA A 353 -20.76 10.86 -0.27
CA ALA A 353 -22.12 10.42 0.00
C ALA A 353 -22.38 10.21 1.51
N GLY A 354 -21.40 9.65 2.24
CA GLY A 354 -21.44 9.52 3.69
C GLY A 354 -21.39 10.86 4.44
N THR A 355 -20.80 11.90 3.84
CA THR A 355 -20.69 13.24 4.45
C THR A 355 -21.87 14.15 4.09
N ASN A 356 -22.42 14.03 2.87
CA ASN A 356 -23.55 14.83 2.39
C ASN A 356 -24.93 14.26 2.79
N GLY A 357 -24.99 13.00 3.26
CA GLY A 357 -26.20 12.42 3.85
C GLY A 357 -26.67 13.08 5.15
N GLY A 358 -25.88 13.99 5.75
CA GLY A 358 -26.26 14.80 6.91
C GLY A 358 -26.91 16.15 6.59
N ALA A 359 -26.91 16.57 5.32
CA ALA A 359 -27.45 17.88 4.94
C ALA A 359 -27.84 17.91 3.45
N THR A 360 -29.02 17.39 3.11
CA THR A 360 -30.01 18.05 2.23
C THR A 360 -31.11 17.08 1.76
N ASP A 361 -32.34 17.54 2.00
CA ASP A 361 -33.57 17.33 1.22
C ASP A 361 -34.15 15.91 1.04
N GLY A 362 -35.27 15.70 1.73
CA GLY A 362 -36.22 14.62 1.51
C GLY A 362 -36.93 14.74 0.16
N ARG A 363 -36.27 14.30 -0.91
CA ARG A 363 -36.91 13.98 -2.19
C ARG A 363 -36.77 12.51 -2.52
N ILE A 364 -37.83 11.78 -2.16
CA ILE A 364 -38.56 10.82 -3.00
C ILE A 364 -37.73 10.26 -4.17
N TYR A 365 -37.09 9.11 -3.94
CA TYR A 365 -36.84 8.13 -5.01
C TYR A 365 -37.83 6.98 -4.83
N GLN A 366 -39.02 7.19 -5.37
CA GLN A 366 -39.99 6.13 -5.62
C GLN A 366 -39.64 5.55 -6.99
N ARG A 367 -38.95 4.40 -7.02
CA ARG A 367 -38.83 3.60 -8.24
C ARG A 367 -38.98 2.11 -7.91
N GLY A 368 -40.16 1.59 -8.21
CA GLY A 368 -40.30 0.22 -8.68
C GLY A 368 -40.84 -0.80 -7.69
N SER A 369 -42.16 -0.97 -7.73
CA SER A 369 -42.85 -2.27 -7.68
C SER A 369 -43.01 -2.97 -6.33
N ALA A 370 -44.17 -2.74 -5.69
CA ALA A 370 -44.87 -3.79 -4.96
C ALA A 370 -46.37 -3.47 -4.86
N HIS A 371 -47.16 -4.51 -5.03
CA HIS A 371 -48.61 -4.56 -5.09
C HIS A 371 -49.34 -3.77 -3.99
N HIS A 372 -50.40 -3.07 -4.41
CA HIS A 372 -51.49 -2.63 -3.54
C HIS A 372 -52.07 -3.85 -2.78
N ILE A 373 -51.97 -3.83 -1.45
CA ILE A 373 -52.93 -4.49 -0.56
C ILE A 373 -53.37 -3.42 0.43
N HIS A 374 -54.64 -3.01 0.33
CA HIS A 374 -55.29 -2.17 1.32
C HIS A 374 -55.43 -2.98 2.62
N HIS A 375 -54.83 -2.50 3.70
CA HIS A 375 -55.24 -2.83 5.05
C HIS A 375 -55.61 -1.51 5.72
N GLU A 376 -56.89 -1.31 6.01
CA GLU A 376 -57.37 -0.18 6.80
C GLU A 376 -56.72 -0.26 8.20
N MET A 377 -56.03 0.80 8.59
CA MET A 377 -55.44 0.98 9.91
C MET A 377 -56.54 1.47 10.86
N SER A 378 -56.80 0.70 11.91
CA SER A 378 -57.72 1.02 13.01
C SER A 378 -57.10 2.10 13.92
N ASP A 379 -57.95 2.90 14.55
CA ASP A 379 -57.66 4.07 15.41
C ASP A 379 -56.68 3.88 16.62
N ASP A 380 -55.98 2.76 16.73
CA ASP A 380 -55.08 2.43 17.87
C ASP A 380 -53.59 2.81 17.63
N ASP A 381 -53.28 3.44 16.49
CA ASP A 381 -51.93 3.90 16.11
C ASP A 381 -51.64 5.36 16.49
N ARG A 382 -51.96 5.76 17.73
CA ARG A 382 -51.52 7.07 18.25
C ARG A 382 -50.07 7.02 18.73
N ILE A 383 -49.25 7.89 18.13
CA ILE A 383 -47.88 8.21 18.55
C ILE A 383 -47.90 8.74 20.00
N PRO A 384 -47.08 8.24 20.94
CA PRO A 384 -47.03 8.78 22.29
C PRO A 384 -46.36 10.16 22.32
N GLU A 385 -46.92 11.07 23.14
CA GLU A 385 -46.46 12.45 23.29
C GLU A 385 -45.11 12.55 24.04
N CYS A 386 -44.30 13.54 23.67
CA CYS A 386 -43.09 13.92 24.40
C CYS A 386 -43.46 14.40 25.81
N GLU A 387 -42.94 13.74 26.85
CA GLU A 387 -43.19 14.02 28.28
C GLU A 387 -42.67 15.39 28.76
N TYR A 388 -41.85 16.06 27.93
CA TYR A 388 -41.36 17.42 28.16
C TYR A 388 -42.12 18.50 27.39
N CYS A 389 -42.79 18.13 26.29
CA CYS A 389 -43.26 19.08 25.29
C CYS A 389 -44.79 19.21 25.24
N TYR A 390 -45.53 18.18 25.66
CA TYR A 390 -47.01 18.12 25.70
C TYR A 390 -47.73 18.82 24.53
N GLY A 391 -47.21 18.71 23.29
CA GLY A 391 -47.86 19.29 22.11
C GLY A 391 -46.98 19.48 20.87
N ASP A 392 -47.48 18.93 19.76
CA ASP A 392 -47.22 19.12 18.32
C ASP A 392 -45.79 19.15 17.71
N ARG A 393 -45.51 18.04 17.01
CA ARG A 393 -44.83 17.93 15.70
C ARG A 393 -43.49 18.68 15.55
N GLY A 394 -42.44 18.02 16.02
CA GLY A 394 -41.22 17.87 15.23
C GLY A 394 -40.08 18.86 15.44
N LEU A 395 -40.14 19.77 16.42
CA LEU A 395 -39.03 20.67 16.75
C LEU A 395 -38.94 20.85 18.27
N CYS A 396 -37.92 20.23 18.89
CA CYS A 396 -37.56 20.47 20.28
C CYS A 396 -36.17 21.11 20.31
N ASP A 397 -36.08 22.39 20.63
CA ASP A 397 -34.86 23.21 20.48
C ASP A 397 -33.83 23.04 21.62
N ARG A 398 -34.01 22.06 22.52
CA ARG A 398 -33.17 21.92 23.73
C ARG A 398 -32.14 20.78 23.73
N GLU A 399 -32.11 19.91 22.73
CA GLU A 399 -31.04 18.92 22.57
C GLU A 399 -30.65 18.80 21.07
N PRO A 400 -29.38 19.01 20.69
CA PRO A 400 -28.91 18.59 19.38
C PRO A 400 -28.77 17.05 19.40
N HIS A 401 -28.96 16.39 18.24
CA HIS A 401 -28.65 14.96 17.99
C HIS A 401 -29.79 13.93 17.93
N LEU A 402 -31.02 14.32 17.56
CA LEU A 402 -31.97 13.41 16.89
C LEU A 402 -31.96 13.60 15.37
N GLN A 403 -30.77 13.67 14.78
CA GLN A 403 -30.60 14.09 13.38
C GLN A 403 -31.00 13.02 12.34
N ASN A 404 -31.42 11.81 12.74
CA ASN A 404 -31.75 10.74 11.80
C ASN A 404 -33.05 9.96 12.06
N GLY A 405 -33.85 10.27 13.10
CA GLY A 405 -35.17 9.63 13.30
C GLY A 405 -35.19 8.09 13.40
N SER A 406 -34.03 7.43 13.41
CA SER A 406 -33.89 5.98 13.25
C SER A 406 -34.41 5.18 14.44
N LEU A 407 -34.42 5.78 15.63
CA LEU A 407 -35.00 5.15 16.83
C LEU A 407 -36.53 5.02 16.74
N PHE A 408 -37.20 5.91 15.98
CA PHE A 408 -38.65 5.97 15.91
C PHE A 408 -39.28 5.02 14.88
N LEU A 409 -38.49 4.49 13.93
CA LEU A 409 -38.93 3.62 12.84
C LEU A 409 -38.78 2.11 13.12
N ILE A 410 -38.27 1.72 14.29
CA ILE A 410 -38.00 0.31 14.64
C ILE A 410 -39.21 -0.34 15.32
N LEU A 411 -39.43 -1.63 15.07
CA LEU A 411 -40.38 -2.48 15.79
C LEU A 411 -40.23 -2.31 17.32
N LYS A 412 -41.37 -2.23 18.04
CA LYS A 412 -41.44 -2.04 19.51
C LYS A 412 -40.52 -3.00 20.29
N ASN A 413 -40.28 -4.20 19.78
CA ASN A 413 -39.43 -5.20 20.43
C ASN A 413 -37.94 -4.80 20.39
N THR A 414 -37.45 -4.31 19.26
CA THR A 414 -36.05 -3.92 19.10
C THR A 414 -35.72 -2.68 19.92
N ARG A 415 -36.64 -1.70 20.00
CA ARG A 415 -36.49 -0.54 20.89
C ARG A 415 -36.38 -0.96 22.37
N LYS A 416 -37.21 -1.92 22.79
CA LYS A 416 -37.15 -2.49 24.15
C LYS A 416 -35.83 -3.21 24.44
N VAL A 417 -35.23 -3.88 23.46
CA VAL A 417 -33.93 -4.56 23.63
C VAL A 417 -32.84 -3.52 23.82
N VAL A 418 -32.74 -2.52 22.93
CA VAL A 418 -31.73 -1.46 23.00
C VAL A 418 -31.82 -0.65 24.30
N ASP A 419 -33.03 -0.32 24.76
CA ASP A 419 -33.22 0.43 26.01
C ASP A 419 -32.92 -0.38 27.28
N ARG A 420 -32.89 -1.71 27.19
CA ARG A 420 -32.57 -2.63 28.30
C ARG A 420 -31.13 -3.15 28.27
N THR A 421 -30.31 -2.71 27.31
CA THR A 421 -28.90 -3.11 27.22
C THR A 421 -28.05 -2.23 28.15
N TYR A 422 -27.29 -2.86 29.04
CA TYR A 422 -26.39 -2.21 29.98
C TYR A 422 -24.98 -2.75 29.77
N TYR A 423 -23.97 -1.87 29.76
CA TYR A 423 -22.56 -2.28 29.68
C TYR A 423 -22.01 -2.73 31.04
N ASN A 424 -22.57 -2.21 32.12
CA ASN A 424 -22.30 -2.60 33.51
C ASN A 424 -23.57 -2.47 34.36
N TYR A 425 -23.64 -3.09 35.54
CA TYR A 425 -24.86 -3.03 36.38
C TYR A 425 -25.19 -1.57 36.75
N GLY A 426 -26.26 -1.02 36.16
CA GLY A 426 -26.72 0.35 36.42
C GLY A 426 -26.22 1.43 35.45
N SER A 427 -25.35 1.13 34.47
CA SER A 427 -24.92 2.11 33.46
C SER A 427 -25.68 1.94 32.14
N LYS A 428 -26.50 2.95 31.79
CA LYS A 428 -27.26 3.01 30.53
C LYS A 428 -26.32 3.41 29.38
N LEU A 429 -26.52 2.82 28.21
CA LEU A 429 -25.89 3.26 26.95
C LEU A 429 -26.17 4.74 26.71
N ASN A 430 -25.14 5.48 26.28
CA ASN A 430 -25.33 6.85 25.80
C ASN A 430 -26.02 6.85 24.42
N CYS A 431 -26.52 8.01 23.99
CA CYS A 431 -27.33 8.11 22.77
C CYS A 431 -26.55 7.74 21.49
N GLU A 432 -25.23 7.97 21.46
CA GLU A 432 -24.36 7.65 20.33
C GLU A 432 -24.16 6.12 20.22
N GLU A 433 -23.90 5.45 21.34
CA GLU A 433 -23.79 3.99 21.45
C GLU A 433 -25.10 3.29 21.10
N LYS A 434 -26.25 3.85 21.50
CA LYS A 434 -27.57 3.35 21.08
C LYS A 434 -27.75 3.46 19.56
N GLY A 435 -27.26 4.54 18.95
CA GLY A 435 -27.27 4.73 17.51
C GLY A 435 -26.48 3.65 16.76
N TYR A 436 -25.27 3.34 17.22
CA TYR A 436 -24.44 2.26 16.64
C TYR A 436 -25.09 0.89 16.79
N LEU A 437 -25.68 0.60 17.97
CA LEU A 437 -26.35 -0.67 18.22
C LEU A 437 -27.57 -0.86 17.30
N VAL A 438 -28.33 0.19 17.05
CA VAL A 438 -29.47 0.18 16.13
C VAL A 438 -29.04 -0.06 14.68
N SER A 439 -27.98 0.61 14.23
CA SER A 439 -27.45 0.40 12.86
C SER A 439 -27.01 -1.05 12.66
N PHE A 440 -26.31 -1.61 13.65
CA PHE A 440 -25.87 -3.00 13.61
C PHE A 440 -27.03 -3.99 13.55
N ILE A 441 -28.07 -3.81 14.36
CA ILE A 441 -29.25 -4.68 14.34
C ILE A 441 -29.94 -4.62 12.97
N HIS A 442 -30.05 -3.42 12.39
CA HIS A 442 -30.67 -3.25 11.08
C HIS A 442 -29.88 -3.92 9.96
N ASP A 443 -28.55 -3.85 9.99
CA ASP A 443 -27.67 -4.52 9.04
C ASP A 443 -27.80 -6.06 9.14
N VAL A 444 -27.89 -6.60 10.36
CA VAL A 444 -28.09 -8.03 10.61
C VAL A 444 -29.46 -8.51 10.14
N GLU A 445 -30.54 -7.76 10.42
CA GLU A 445 -31.89 -8.08 9.95
C GLU A 445 -31.99 -8.02 8.42
N THR A 446 -31.38 -7.02 7.80
CA THR A 446 -31.32 -6.85 6.34
C THR A 446 -30.52 -7.99 5.70
N PHE A 447 -29.39 -8.37 6.29
CA PHE A 447 -28.58 -9.50 5.82
C PHE A 447 -29.32 -10.83 5.92
N THR A 448 -30.02 -11.07 7.04
CA THR A 448 -30.82 -12.29 7.29
C THR A 448 -31.97 -12.42 6.30
N THR A 449 -32.67 -11.31 6.04
CA THR A 449 -33.79 -11.23 5.09
C THR A 449 -33.32 -11.46 3.65
N ASN A 450 -32.17 -10.89 3.27
CA ASN A 450 -31.63 -11.03 1.92
C ASN A 450 -31.00 -12.41 1.64
N HIS A 451 -30.55 -13.14 2.66
CA HIS A 451 -29.85 -14.42 2.51
C HIS A 451 -30.67 -15.64 2.97
N SER A 452 -31.98 -15.48 3.26
CA SER A 452 -32.89 -16.59 3.62
C SER A 452 -32.38 -17.46 4.78
N MET A 453 -31.68 -16.87 5.75
CA MET A 453 -31.19 -17.62 6.91
C MET A 453 -32.34 -17.95 7.87
N ASN A 454 -32.20 -19.09 8.57
CA ASN A 454 -33.20 -19.60 9.50
C ASN A 454 -33.55 -18.53 10.57
N PRO A 455 -34.84 -18.26 10.86
CA PRO A 455 -35.28 -17.20 11.77
C PRO A 455 -34.75 -17.30 13.21
N ASN A 456 -34.15 -18.44 13.59
CA ASN A 456 -33.53 -18.65 14.90
C ASN A 456 -32.08 -18.11 15.01
N PHE A 457 -31.51 -17.49 13.98
CA PHE A 457 -30.15 -16.91 14.03
C PHE A 457 -30.05 -15.60 14.83
N SER A 458 -31.18 -15.00 15.21
CA SER A 458 -31.26 -13.77 16.01
C SER A 458 -30.85 -13.95 17.49
N GLY A 459 -30.52 -15.17 17.92
CA GLY A 459 -30.17 -15.49 19.30
C GLY A 459 -28.68 -15.44 19.66
N TYR A 460 -27.77 -15.20 18.70
CA TYR A 460 -26.32 -15.27 18.96
C TYR A 460 -25.55 -14.18 18.21
N VAL A 461 -25.16 -13.11 18.91
CA VAL A 461 -23.98 -12.32 18.52
C VAL A 461 -23.20 -11.88 19.77
N PRO A 462 -22.00 -12.41 20.01
CA PRO A 462 -21.10 -11.93 21.07
C PRO A 462 -20.42 -10.61 20.65
N LEU A 463 -20.40 -9.64 21.56
CA LEU A 463 -19.67 -8.38 21.47
C LEU A 463 -18.44 -8.45 22.38
N VAL A 464 -17.22 -8.51 21.82
CA VAL A 464 -15.97 -8.02 22.47
C VAL A 464 -14.97 -7.70 21.35
N HIS A 465 -14.59 -6.43 21.14
CA HIS A 465 -13.38 -5.75 21.68
C HIS A 465 -13.48 -4.25 21.27
N GLU A 466 -13.01 -3.22 21.98
CA GLU A 466 -12.03 -3.11 23.07
C GLU A 466 -12.03 -1.66 23.65
N LEU A 467 -11.84 -1.46 24.96
CA LEU A 467 -11.23 -0.23 25.52
C LEU A 467 -10.46 -0.54 26.83
N HIS A 468 -9.15 -0.71 26.66
CA HIS A 468 -7.93 -0.70 27.51
C HIS A 468 -7.87 -0.77 29.07
N ASP A 469 -6.82 -1.51 29.49
CA ASP A 469 -5.97 -1.56 30.71
C ASP A 469 -6.52 -1.32 32.11
N GLY A 470 -6.81 -2.44 32.78
CA GLY A 470 -6.95 -2.49 34.25
C GLY A 470 -7.61 -3.74 34.82
N ASN A 471 -7.69 -4.86 34.07
CA ASN A 471 -8.36 -6.10 34.47
C ASN A 471 -7.95 -6.59 35.88
N PHE A 472 -8.78 -6.28 36.89
CA PHE A 472 -8.65 -6.75 38.26
C PHE A 472 -9.45 -8.04 38.49
N ILE A 473 -8.70 -9.09 38.85
CA ILE A 473 -8.92 -10.19 39.80
C ILE A 473 -10.36 -10.38 40.33
N ALA A 474 -11.00 -11.49 39.93
CA ALA A 474 -12.23 -11.97 40.56
C ALA A 474 -11.94 -12.92 41.75
N LYS A 475 -12.53 -12.63 42.91
CA LYS A 475 -12.69 -13.59 44.03
C LYS A 475 -14.16 -14.00 44.13
N ASN A 476 -14.36 -15.32 44.25
CA ASN A 476 -15.56 -16.11 44.60
C ASN A 476 -16.77 -15.34 45.16
N TYR A 477 -17.99 -15.62 44.65
CA TYR A 477 -19.19 -15.90 45.47
C TYR A 477 -20.34 -16.54 44.67
N ASP A 478 -21.19 -17.24 45.43
CA ASP A 478 -22.20 -18.25 45.10
C ASP A 478 -23.66 -17.70 45.01
N PHE A 479 -24.47 -18.36 44.14
CA PHE A 479 -25.94 -18.59 44.13
C PHE A 479 -26.97 -17.42 44.17
N VAL A 480 -28.03 -17.49 43.33
CA VAL A 480 -29.40 -18.05 43.62
C VAL A 480 -30.33 -17.87 42.39
N ASN A 481 -31.14 -18.92 42.13
CA ASN A 481 -32.16 -19.06 41.09
C ASN A 481 -33.39 -18.17 41.32
N ASP A 482 -33.83 -17.42 40.30
CA ASP A 482 -35.23 -17.00 40.11
C ASP A 482 -35.52 -16.63 38.64
N GLY A 483 -36.10 -17.60 37.90
CA GLY A 483 -37.24 -17.44 36.98
C GLY A 483 -37.24 -16.44 35.81
N ASN A 484 -36.23 -15.62 35.58
CA ASN A 484 -36.16 -14.69 34.44
C ASN A 484 -34.90 -14.94 33.62
N PHE A 485 -35.07 -15.29 32.33
CA PHE A 485 -33.98 -15.43 31.37
C PHE A 485 -33.30 -14.07 31.15
N ILE A 486 -32.19 -13.85 31.85
CA ILE A 486 -31.22 -12.78 31.59
C ILE A 486 -29.93 -13.48 31.18
N ALA A 487 -29.56 -13.35 29.90
CA ALA A 487 -28.27 -13.82 29.41
C ALA A 487 -27.16 -12.88 29.90
N TYR A 488 -26.44 -13.28 30.94
CA TYR A 488 -25.18 -12.65 31.35
C TYR A 488 -24.04 -13.32 30.57
N ILE A 489 -23.30 -12.55 29.77
CA ILE A 489 -22.00 -12.98 29.23
C ILE A 489 -20.92 -12.46 30.18
N LEU A 490 -20.44 -13.37 31.03
CA LEU A 490 -19.19 -13.22 31.76
C LEU A 490 -18.04 -13.43 30.77
N LEU A 491 -17.15 -12.44 30.67
CA LEU A 491 -15.89 -12.51 29.96
C LEU A 491 -14.94 -13.50 30.68
N THR A 492 -14.63 -14.61 30.02
CA THR A 492 -13.39 -15.38 30.21
C THR A 492 -12.77 -15.65 28.86
#